data_AF-A2SNC1-F1
#
_entry.id   AF-A2SNC1-F1
#
_cell.length_a   1.000
_cell.length_b   1.000
_cell.length_c   1.000
_cell.angle_alpha   90.00
_cell.angle_beta   90.00
_cell.angle_gamma   90.00
#
_symmetry.space_group_name_H-M   'P 1'
#
loop_
_entity.id
_entity.type
_entity.pdbx_description
1 polymer ?
#
loop_
_entity_poly.entity_id
_entity_poly.type
_entity_poly.pdbx_seq_one_letter_code
_entity_poly.pdbx_strand_id
1 'polypeptide(L)'
;MIQPGDVRVVSKRKGGTAPEPGEVVIDIDRTNPVLGNRHVLRDHRDAAGRQAVIEAFERDLEADLAAGGPMHAEIVRLATRVLAGERLALRCWCAPDRCHGDPIRDAIRSEAGLAPACDLSPARQAALF
;
A
#
# COMPACT_ATOMS: atom_id res chain seq x y z
N MET A 1 13.28 -11.93 -19.94
CA MET A 1 12.48 -10.82 -19.39
C MET A 1 11.93 -11.30 -18.05
N ILE A 2 12.30 -10.66 -16.94
CA ILE A 2 11.73 -10.98 -15.63
C ILE A 2 10.33 -10.37 -15.60
N GLN A 3 9.32 -11.14 -15.19
CA GLN A 3 7.97 -10.63 -14.98
C GLN A 3 7.98 -9.73 -13.73
N PRO A 4 7.42 -8.50 -13.78
CA PRO A 4 7.26 -7.69 -12.59
C PRO A 4 6.50 -8.45 -11.51
N GLY A 5 6.88 -8.24 -10.25
CA GLY A 5 6.15 -8.73 -9.10
C GLY A 5 4.89 -7.89 -8.84
N ASP A 6 4.44 -7.90 -7.59
CA ASP A 6 3.27 -7.10 -7.18
C ASP A 6 3.42 -6.64 -5.72
N VAL A 7 2.58 -5.71 -5.31
CA VAL A 7 2.51 -5.22 -3.93
C VAL A 7 1.06 -5.20 -3.45
N ARG A 8 0.82 -5.67 -2.23
CA ARG A 8 -0.50 -5.62 -1.58
C ARG A 8 -0.41 -5.33 -0.10
N VAL A 9 -1.52 -4.90 0.48
CA VAL A 9 -1.64 -4.66 1.93
C VAL A 9 -2.11 -5.94 2.63
N VAL A 10 -1.45 -6.26 3.74
CA VAL A 10 -1.78 -7.41 4.59
C VAL A 10 -1.96 -6.97 6.04
N SER A 11 -2.64 -7.80 6.82
CA SER A 11 -2.93 -7.50 8.23
C SER A 11 -1.88 -8.11 9.15
N LYS A 12 -1.49 -7.35 10.17
CA LYS A 12 -0.69 -7.85 11.30
C LYS A 12 -1.53 -8.54 12.37
N ARG A 13 -2.87 -8.41 12.30
CA ARG A 13 -3.79 -9.00 13.29
C ARG A 13 -3.81 -10.51 13.19
N LYS A 14 -3.96 -11.18 14.33
CA LYS A 14 -4.26 -12.61 14.37
C LYS A 14 -5.59 -12.86 13.64
N GLY A 15 -5.57 -13.72 12.62
CA GLY A 15 -6.74 -14.01 11.78
C GLY A 15 -7.03 -12.98 10.69
N GLY A 16 -6.20 -11.95 10.52
CA GLY A 16 -6.27 -11.05 9.37
C GLY A 16 -5.59 -11.65 8.13
N THR A 17 -5.71 -10.96 6.99
CA THR A 17 -5.08 -11.38 5.73
C THR A 17 -3.57 -11.57 5.91
N ALA A 18 -3.09 -12.79 5.76
CA ALA A 18 -1.69 -13.14 5.89
C ALA A 18 -0.91 -12.88 4.57
N PRO A 19 0.42 -12.69 4.64
CA PRO A 19 1.30 -12.81 3.47
C PRO A 19 1.18 -14.20 2.83
N GLU A 20 1.33 -14.26 1.51
CA GLU A 20 1.41 -15.51 0.75
C GLU A 20 2.86 -16.04 0.73
N PRO A 21 3.05 -17.35 0.48
CA PRO A 21 4.38 -17.91 0.24
C PRO A 21 5.12 -17.16 -0.87
N GLY A 22 6.37 -16.76 -0.59
CA GLY A 22 7.21 -16.02 -1.52
C GLY A 22 7.04 -14.50 -1.49
N GLU A 23 6.12 -13.97 -0.67
CA GLU A 23 6.03 -12.53 -0.45
C GLU A 23 7.04 -12.03 0.60
N VAL A 24 7.70 -10.93 0.30
CA VAL A 24 8.57 -10.23 1.24
C VAL A 24 7.73 -9.25 2.05
N VAL A 25 7.72 -9.43 3.37
CA VAL A 25 6.93 -8.62 4.28
C VAL A 25 7.65 -7.32 4.62
N ILE A 26 6.95 -6.20 4.46
CA ILE A 26 7.42 -4.86 4.84
C ILE A 26 6.45 -4.31 5.89
N ASP A 27 6.91 -4.16 7.13
CA ASP A 27 6.10 -3.53 8.17
C ASP A 27 6.00 -2.02 7.90
N ILE A 28 4.77 -1.55 7.68
CA ILE A 28 4.42 -0.13 7.52
C ILE A 28 3.53 0.32 8.68
N ASP A 29 3.60 -0.35 9.83
CA ASP A 29 2.90 0.17 11.01
C ASP A 29 3.57 1.46 11.51
N ARG A 30 2.97 2.09 12.52
CA ARG A 30 3.44 3.35 13.10
C ARG A 30 4.90 3.37 13.58
N THR A 31 5.55 2.21 13.72
CA THR A 31 6.97 2.12 14.09
C THR A 31 7.90 2.30 12.88
N ASN A 32 7.38 2.22 11.66
CA ASN A 32 8.13 2.53 10.45
C ASN A 32 8.40 4.05 10.39
N PRO A 33 9.67 4.50 10.38
CA PRO A 33 10.01 5.92 10.46
C PRO A 33 9.74 6.70 9.17
N VAL A 34 9.50 6.02 8.04
CA VAL A 34 9.30 6.64 6.72
C VAL A 34 7.84 6.50 6.28
N LEU A 35 7.34 5.27 6.24
CA LEU A 35 6.02 4.94 5.69
C LEU A 35 4.93 4.72 6.74
N GLY A 36 5.25 4.84 8.03
CA GLY A 36 4.28 4.68 9.10
C GLY A 36 3.36 5.91 9.21
N ASN A 37 2.05 5.69 9.39
CA ASN A 37 1.14 6.80 9.63
C ASN A 37 1.45 7.53 10.96
N ARG A 38 1.80 8.82 10.85
CA ARG A 38 2.03 9.72 11.99
C ARG A 38 0.75 10.20 12.68
N HIS A 39 -0.39 10.13 11.99
CA HIS A 39 -1.71 10.49 12.51
C HIS A 39 -2.29 9.33 13.31
N VAL A 40 -2.56 9.58 14.59
CA VAL A 40 -2.95 8.53 15.54
C VAL A 40 -4.47 8.36 15.59
N LEU A 41 -4.96 7.18 15.20
CA LEU A 41 -6.34 6.76 15.47
C LEU A 41 -6.48 6.38 16.94
N ARG A 42 -7.33 7.10 17.69
CA ARG A 42 -7.53 6.87 19.13
C ARG A 42 -8.45 5.67 19.41
N ASP A 43 -9.49 5.50 18.60
CA ASP A 43 -10.40 4.36 18.67
C ASP A 43 -10.47 3.66 17.32
N HIS A 44 -10.13 2.37 17.30
CA HIS A 44 -10.14 1.55 16.08
C HIS A 44 -11.54 1.32 15.50
N ARG A 45 -12.59 1.57 16.31
CA ARG A 45 -14.00 1.44 15.91
C ARG A 45 -14.56 2.75 15.34
N ASP A 46 -13.84 3.85 15.48
CA ASP A 46 -14.25 5.14 14.93
C ASP A 46 -13.93 5.21 13.43
N ALA A 47 -14.95 4.95 12.62
CA ALA A 47 -14.83 4.99 11.16
C ALA A 47 -14.54 6.41 10.64
N ALA A 48 -15.10 7.45 11.26
CA ALA A 48 -14.87 8.84 10.86
C ALA A 48 -13.46 9.28 11.24
N GLY A 49 -13.00 8.95 12.46
CA GLY A 49 -11.63 9.17 12.89
C GLY A 49 -10.63 8.42 12.01
N ARG A 50 -10.93 7.17 11.62
CA ARG A 50 -10.11 6.40 10.68
C ARG A 50 -10.00 7.11 9.33
N GLN A 51 -11.12 7.57 8.78
CA GLN A 51 -11.14 8.30 7.53
C GLN A 51 -10.25 9.54 7.61
N ALA A 52 -10.40 10.35 8.67
CA ALA A 52 -9.65 11.57 8.86
C ALA A 52 -8.13 11.36 8.98
N VAL A 53 -7.68 10.33 9.73
CA VAL A 53 -6.23 10.07 9.87
C VAL A 53 -5.59 9.51 8.61
N ILE A 54 -6.36 8.82 7.75
CA ILE A 54 -5.86 8.31 6.48
C ILE A 54 -5.83 9.43 5.44
N GLU A 55 -6.85 10.29 5.38
CA GLU A 55 -6.81 11.48 4.51
C GLU A 55 -5.67 12.43 4.89
N ALA A 56 -5.39 12.57 6.19
CA ALA A 56 -4.25 13.34 6.65
C ALA A 56 -2.92 12.72 6.21
N PHE A 57 -2.81 11.39 6.23
CA PHE A 57 -1.65 10.69 5.69
C PHE A 57 -1.54 10.84 4.17
N GLU A 58 -2.65 10.76 3.43
CA GLU A 58 -2.67 10.93 1.97
C GLU A 58 -2.14 12.31 1.57
N ARG A 59 -2.55 13.37 2.29
CA ARG A 59 -2.01 14.73 2.07
C ARG A 59 -0.52 14.83 2.34
N ASP A 60 -0.03 14.15 3.38
CA ASP A 60 1.40 14.13 3.70
C ASP A 60 2.20 13.39 2.62
N LEU A 61 1.67 12.26 2.16
CA LEU A 61 2.26 11.47 1.12
C LEU A 61 2.31 12.25 -0.20
N GLU A 62 1.20 12.87 -0.61
CA GLU A 62 1.15 13.70 -1.82
C GLU A 62 2.19 14.84 -1.77
N ALA A 63 2.30 15.54 -0.64
CA ALA A 63 3.28 16.59 -0.47
C ALA A 63 4.72 16.08 -0.52
N ASP A 64 5.01 14.93 0.09
CA ASP A 64 6.34 14.31 0.08
C ASP A 64 6.71 13.80 -1.32
N LEU A 65 5.77 13.19 -2.05
CA LEU A 65 5.94 12.77 -3.45
C LEU A 65 6.29 13.97 -4.34
N ALA A 66 5.55 15.07 -4.23
CA ALA A 66 5.81 16.29 -4.99
C ALA A 66 7.17 16.93 -4.65
N ALA A 67 7.63 16.81 -3.41
CA ALA A 67 8.89 17.36 -2.96
C ALA A 67 10.11 16.44 -3.19
N GLY A 68 9.90 15.17 -3.57
CA GLY A 68 10.99 14.19 -3.62
C GLY A 68 11.53 13.81 -2.24
N GLY A 69 10.65 13.76 -1.24
CA GLY A 69 11.01 13.51 0.15
C GLY A 69 11.32 12.04 0.47
N PRO A 70 11.50 11.72 1.77
CA PRO A 70 11.83 10.37 2.21
C PRO A 70 10.80 9.30 1.85
N MET A 71 9.50 9.62 1.85
CA MET A 71 8.48 8.65 1.44
C MET A 71 8.59 8.36 -0.06
N HIS A 72 8.84 9.39 -0.88
CA HIS A 72 9.08 9.20 -2.31
C HIS A 72 10.29 8.30 -2.57
N ALA A 73 11.43 8.59 -1.94
CA ALA A 73 12.64 7.78 -2.10
C ALA A 73 12.41 6.31 -1.73
N GLU A 74 11.67 6.05 -0.65
CA GLU A 74 11.33 4.69 -0.24
C GLU A 74 10.34 4.02 -1.20
N ILE A 75 9.36 4.76 -1.74
CA ILE A 75 8.44 4.26 -2.77
C ILE A 75 9.19 3.84 -4.03
N VAL A 76 10.10 4.68 -4.54
CA VAL A 76 10.95 4.35 -5.70
C VAL A 76 11.79 3.09 -5.44
N ARG A 77 12.35 2.98 -4.22
CA ARG A 77 13.11 1.78 -3.82
C ARG A 77 12.25 0.52 -3.83
N LEU A 78 11.03 0.58 -3.31
CA LEU A 78 10.10 -0.55 -3.31
C LEU A 78 9.58 -0.86 -4.72
N ALA A 79 9.30 0.15 -5.53
CA ALA A 79 8.90 -0.01 -6.94
C ALA A 79 9.99 -0.71 -7.76
N THR A 80 11.26 -0.36 -7.55
CA THR A 80 12.41 -1.03 -8.18
C THR A 80 12.45 -2.52 -7.83
N ARG A 81 12.14 -2.88 -6.57
CA ARG A 81 12.08 -4.28 -6.14
C ARG A 81 10.94 -5.04 -6.80
N VAL A 82 9.76 -4.41 -6.90
CA VAL A 82 8.61 -4.96 -7.63
C VAL A 82 8.98 -5.19 -9.10
N LEU A 83 9.61 -4.22 -9.77
CA LEU A 83 10.09 -4.37 -11.15
C LEU A 83 11.12 -5.50 -11.32
N ALA A 84 11.91 -5.78 -10.27
CA ALA A 84 12.84 -6.90 -10.24
C ALA A 84 12.16 -8.27 -10.02
N GLY A 85 10.83 -8.31 -9.89
CA GLY A 85 10.06 -9.54 -9.71
C GLY A 85 9.68 -9.85 -8.25
N GLU A 86 10.05 -8.99 -7.29
CA GLU A 86 9.67 -9.23 -5.89
C GLU A 86 8.18 -9.00 -5.65
N ARG A 87 7.56 -9.91 -4.89
CA ARG A 87 6.20 -9.74 -4.39
C ARG A 87 6.23 -9.18 -2.98
N LEU A 88 5.64 -8.02 -2.74
CA LEU A 88 5.71 -7.30 -1.48
C LEU A 88 4.38 -7.35 -0.72
N ALA A 89 4.45 -7.64 0.57
CA ALA A 89 3.32 -7.61 1.48
C ALA A 89 3.50 -6.47 2.50
N LEU A 90 2.84 -5.34 2.26
CA LEU A 90 2.84 -4.19 3.17
C LEU A 90 1.97 -4.50 4.39
N ARG A 91 2.60 -4.74 5.53
CA ARG A 91 1.92 -5.22 6.74
C ARG A 91 1.60 -4.08 7.69
N CYS A 92 0.32 -3.96 8.04
CA CYS A 92 -0.17 -2.98 9.00
C CYS A 92 -1.22 -3.59 9.96
N TRP A 93 -1.39 -3.00 11.14
CA TRP A 93 -2.46 -3.35 12.08
C TRP A 93 -3.85 -2.84 11.65
N CYS A 94 -3.93 -1.83 10.77
CA CYS A 94 -5.20 -1.22 10.36
C CYS A 94 -5.99 -2.08 9.38
N ALA A 95 -5.30 -2.85 8.53
CA ALA A 95 -5.92 -3.76 7.58
C ALA A 95 -6.70 -4.89 8.30
N PRO A 96 -7.81 -5.39 7.74
CA PRO A 96 -8.29 -5.21 6.36
C PRO A 96 -9.18 -3.99 6.12
N ASP A 97 -9.59 -3.26 7.17
CA ASP A 97 -10.28 -1.98 6.98
C ASP A 97 -9.37 -0.98 6.24
N ARG A 98 -9.97 0.13 5.75
CA ARG A 98 -9.21 1.22 5.11
C ARG A 98 -7.94 1.52 5.91
N CYS A 99 -6.82 1.50 5.21
CA CYS A 99 -5.47 1.54 5.78
C CYS A 99 -4.63 2.59 5.06
N HIS A 100 -3.73 3.25 5.77
CA HIS A 100 -2.74 4.14 5.13
C HIS A 100 -1.77 3.38 4.20
N GLY A 101 -1.72 2.05 4.30
CA GLY A 101 -1.00 1.20 3.35
C GLY A 101 -1.61 1.18 1.96
N ASP A 102 -2.89 1.51 1.81
CA ASP A 102 -3.58 1.55 0.51
C ASP A 102 -2.95 2.59 -0.43
N PRO A 103 -2.85 3.88 -0.05
CA PRO A 103 -2.19 4.88 -0.91
C PRO A 103 -0.69 4.60 -1.12
N ILE A 104 0.02 3.97 -0.17
CA ILE A 104 1.42 3.55 -0.37
C ILE A 104 1.51 2.47 -1.45
N ARG A 105 0.66 1.44 -1.39
CA ARG A 105 0.58 0.38 -2.40
C ARG A 105 0.34 0.98 -3.79
N ASP A 106 -0.62 1.91 -3.88
CA ASP A 106 -1.00 2.51 -5.14
C ASP A 106 0.12 3.39 -5.71
N ALA A 107 0.83 4.14 -4.85
CA ALA A 107 2.00 4.90 -5.26
C ALA A 107 3.15 4.00 -5.76
N ILE A 108 3.44 2.88 -5.08
CA ILE A 108 4.45 1.90 -5.52
C ILE A 108 4.09 1.31 -6.89
N ARG A 109 2.82 0.94 -7.10
CA ARG A 109 2.35 0.41 -8.38
C ARG A 109 2.46 1.44 -9.50
N SER A 110 2.04 2.68 -9.23
CA SER A 110 2.17 3.78 -10.18
C SER A 110 3.63 4.02 -10.57
N GLU A 111 4.52 4.06 -9.59
CA GLU A 111 5.97 4.23 -9.82
C GLU A 111 6.59 3.06 -10.60
N ALA A 112 6.10 1.84 -10.37
CA ALA A 112 6.50 0.66 -11.13
C ALA A 112 5.84 0.57 -12.53
N GLY A 113 5.02 1.54 -12.94
CA GLY A 113 4.27 1.49 -14.20
C GLY A 113 3.23 0.36 -14.26
N LEU A 114 2.81 -0.16 -13.10
CA LEU A 114 1.77 -1.17 -12.99
C LEU A 114 0.40 -0.49 -13.00
N ALA A 115 -0.57 -1.11 -13.67
CA ALA A 115 -1.94 -0.63 -13.62
C ALA A 115 -2.44 -0.57 -12.15
N PRO A 116 -3.29 0.40 -11.80
CA PRO A 116 -3.94 0.40 -10.48
C PRO A 116 -4.68 -0.94 -10.30
N ALA A 117 -4.83 -1.41 -9.06
CA ALA A 117 -5.73 -2.54 -8.78
C ALA A 117 -7.16 -2.12 -9.10
N CYS A 118 -7.54 -2.26 -10.36
CA CYS A 118 -8.90 -2.20 -10.81
C CYS A 118 -9.50 -3.58 -10.58
N ASP A 119 -10.59 -3.59 -9.82
CA ASP A 119 -11.48 -4.69 -9.53
C ASP A 119 -11.91 -5.39 -10.85
N LEU A 120 -11.14 -6.39 -11.29
CA LEU A 120 -11.51 -7.22 -12.44
C LEU A 120 -12.52 -8.25 -11.98
N SER A 121 -13.78 -7.81 -11.84
CA SER A 121 -14.90 -8.72 -12.07
C SER A 121 -14.78 -9.26 -13.51
N PRO A 122 -14.86 -10.59 -13.73
CA PRO A 122 -14.74 -11.21 -15.06
C PRO A 122 -15.75 -10.72 -16.11
N ALA A 123 -16.76 -9.93 -15.72
CA ALA A 123 -17.89 -9.56 -16.54
C ALA A 123 -17.61 -8.51 -17.64
N ARG A 124 -16.40 -7.92 -17.73
CA ARG A 124 -16.12 -6.83 -18.70
C ARG A 124 -15.16 -7.16 -19.84
N GLN A 125 -14.69 -8.41 -19.98
CA GLN A 125 -13.87 -8.81 -21.13
C GLN A 125 -14.68 -9.25 -22.37
N ALA A 126 -16.00 -9.35 -22.28
CA ALA A 126 -16.85 -9.74 -23.41
C ALA A 126 -17.63 -8.54 -23.98
N ALA A 127 -16.94 -7.55 -24.54
CA ALA A 127 -17.58 -6.50 -25.36
C ALA A 127 -16.56 -5.77 -26.26
N LEU A 128 -15.70 -6.53 -26.95
CA LEU A 128 -14.98 -6.04 -28.13
C LEU A 128 -14.89 -7.20 -29.15
N PHE A 129 -16.04 -7.54 -29.72
CA PHE A 129 -16.19 -8.18 -31.03
C PHE A 129 -17.41 -7.58 -31.71
#